data_AF-A0A658NQD9-F1
#
_entry.id   AF-A0A658NQD9-F1
#
_cell.length_a   1.000
_cell.length_b   1.000
_cell.length_c   1.000
_cell.angle_alpha   90.00
_cell.angle_beta   90.00
_cell.angle_gamma   90.00
#
_symmetry.space_group_name_H-M   'P 1'
#
loop_
_entity.id
_entity.type
_entity.pdbx_description
1 polymer ?
#
loop_
_entity_poly.entity_id
_entity_poly.type
_entity_poly.pdbx_seq_one_letter_code
_entity_poly.pdbx_strand_id
1 'polypeptide(L)'
;MERLHNIHVIDHEKVHYVAGLNWQVIEPQSARRSRKQAKAEGAEHYLVWRQPDTVLLGMTVLSAFQETRDRQAYRSLALHVLPLLPENGYAVIPLSETALWFVATLGGQLSPLSDIVGSAEQIKKAIDVFVTMNPLPTSGWQVIAPDGFVQEETQPPPALTDWLSREKTRKTPRLSPTSVKAAAGLWIALLVLLIAGHFGWQYLQERRENAEIAAAQAALAAKRAAASSDSQTRPWASQPRFNTVLRTCHNHWKTLPLSIAGWTFAQAQCSPAGSLSANYALPEGGTVVDFARRLPDVYPGVPAGFNIPGAANMATFTLTFAPPASTGAETLPDNGTQTQRFTSFAQRLNAALQLIRQDNALRDDAGNIIPVPWITYTFTFVTDIPPDRLFLAQHFDDTGLRLQQVSLTQRDGQLTYTLEGYLYAAN
;
A
#
# COMPACT_ATOMS: atom_id res chain seq x y z
N MET A 1 27.06 -52.80 -22.18
CA MET A 1 27.66 -51.45 -22.04
C MET A 1 29.17 -51.61 -22.18
N GLU A 2 29.64 -51.82 -23.40
CA GLU A 2 31.02 -52.26 -23.68
C GLU A 2 31.52 -51.61 -24.99
N ARG A 3 31.20 -50.33 -25.21
CA ARG A 3 31.46 -49.61 -26.48
C ARG A 3 32.21 -48.29 -26.31
N LEU A 4 32.91 -48.09 -25.20
CA LEU A 4 33.81 -46.94 -25.07
C LEU A 4 35.24 -47.47 -25.06
N HIS A 5 35.93 -47.24 -26.17
CA HIS A 5 37.32 -47.64 -26.40
C HIS A 5 38.26 -46.94 -25.41
N ASN A 6 39.48 -47.46 -25.30
CA ASN A 6 40.57 -46.73 -24.64
C ASN A 6 40.75 -45.38 -25.35
N ILE A 7 40.77 -44.31 -24.58
CA ILE A 7 41.02 -42.95 -25.07
C ILE A 7 42.43 -42.52 -24.67
N HIS A 8 43.04 -41.65 -25.45
CA HIS A 8 44.35 -41.08 -25.15
C HIS A 8 44.34 -39.58 -25.40
N VAL A 9 44.82 -38.80 -24.43
CA VAL A 9 44.92 -37.34 -24.53
C VAL A 9 46.37 -36.96 -24.80
N ILE A 10 46.60 -36.17 -25.86
CA ILE A 10 47.91 -35.68 -26.27
C ILE A 10 47.91 -34.17 -26.10
N ASP A 11 48.89 -33.68 -25.35
CA ASP A 11 49.10 -32.27 -25.12
C ASP A 11 50.14 -31.74 -26.09
N HIS A 12 49.73 -30.77 -26.91
CA HIS A 12 50.62 -30.09 -27.83
C HIS A 12 50.31 -28.59 -27.84
N GLU A 13 51.31 -27.78 -27.50
CA GLU A 13 51.17 -26.35 -27.26
C GLU A 13 50.07 -26.00 -26.23
N LYS A 14 48.96 -25.38 -26.68
CA LYS A 14 47.80 -24.97 -25.87
C LYS A 14 46.52 -25.69 -26.30
N VAL A 15 46.67 -26.91 -26.82
CA VAL A 15 45.56 -27.73 -27.32
C VAL A 15 45.67 -29.14 -26.78
N HIS A 16 44.55 -29.65 -26.27
CA HIS A 16 44.39 -31.04 -25.88
C HIS A 16 43.75 -31.82 -27.03
N TYR A 17 44.48 -32.72 -27.65
CA TYR A 17 43.96 -33.61 -28.68
C TYR A 17 43.54 -34.95 -28.08
N VAL A 18 42.39 -35.45 -28.49
CA VAL A 18 41.82 -36.71 -28.01
C VAL A 18 41.81 -37.72 -29.17
N ALA A 19 42.50 -38.83 -28.97
CA ALA A 19 42.43 -40.03 -29.80
C ALA A 19 41.50 -41.06 -29.12
N GLY A 20 40.86 -41.91 -29.92
CA GLY A 20 39.96 -42.94 -29.41
C GLY A 20 38.49 -42.52 -29.35
N LEU A 21 38.04 -41.54 -30.14
CA LEU A 21 36.64 -41.13 -30.11
C LEU A 21 35.75 -42.27 -30.63
N ASN A 22 34.65 -42.52 -29.94
CA ASN A 22 33.66 -43.47 -30.42
C ASN A 22 32.82 -42.80 -31.52
N TRP A 23 32.98 -43.24 -32.76
CA TRP A 23 32.29 -42.69 -33.93
C TRP A 23 31.05 -43.50 -34.27
N GLN A 24 29.92 -42.81 -34.40
CA GLN A 24 28.66 -43.40 -34.81
C GLN A 24 28.08 -42.64 -36.01
N VAL A 25 27.64 -43.38 -37.02
CA VAL A 25 26.90 -42.80 -38.14
C VAL A 25 25.50 -42.41 -37.64
N ILE A 26 25.12 -41.15 -37.84
CA ILE A 26 23.82 -40.61 -37.45
C ILE A 26 23.14 -39.90 -38.63
N GLU A 27 21.82 -39.77 -38.55
CA GLU A 27 21.09 -38.88 -39.46
C GLU A 27 21.37 -37.39 -39.15
N PRO A 28 21.34 -36.50 -40.15
CA PRO A 28 21.44 -35.07 -39.93
C PRO A 28 20.36 -34.56 -38.97
N GLN A 29 20.76 -34.03 -37.82
CA GLN A 29 19.85 -33.57 -36.79
C GLN A 29 20.34 -32.29 -36.09
N SER A 30 19.46 -31.66 -35.30
CA SER A 30 19.78 -30.43 -34.57
C SER A 30 20.80 -30.68 -33.46
N ALA A 31 21.60 -29.65 -33.15
CA ALA A 31 22.61 -29.73 -32.09
C ALA A 31 22.04 -30.18 -30.73
N ARG A 32 20.78 -29.81 -30.43
CA ARG A 32 20.07 -30.25 -29.22
C ARG A 32 19.80 -31.76 -29.22
N ARG A 33 19.39 -32.32 -30.37
CA ARG A 33 19.13 -33.76 -30.49
C ARG A 33 20.44 -34.56 -30.46
N SER A 34 21.47 -34.14 -31.19
CA SER A 34 22.81 -34.76 -31.13
C SER A 34 23.37 -34.78 -29.70
N ARG A 35 23.24 -33.68 -28.95
CA ARG A 35 23.64 -33.63 -27.54
C ARG A 35 22.84 -34.60 -26.68
N LYS A 36 21.52 -34.68 -26.88
CA LYS A 36 20.64 -35.58 -26.12
C LYS A 36 20.98 -37.04 -26.38
N GLN A 37 21.26 -37.40 -27.64
CA GLN A 37 21.71 -38.73 -28.03
C GLN A 37 23.06 -39.07 -27.40
N ALA A 38 24.08 -38.22 -27.58
CA ALA A 38 25.39 -38.43 -26.96
C ALA A 38 25.29 -38.61 -25.44
N LYS A 39 24.46 -37.80 -24.78
CA LYS A 39 24.19 -37.94 -23.34
C LYS A 39 23.49 -39.26 -22.99
N ALA A 40 22.53 -39.70 -23.79
CA ALA A 40 21.82 -40.96 -23.58
C ALA A 40 22.74 -42.17 -23.76
N GLU A 41 23.75 -42.06 -24.61
CA GLU A 41 24.81 -43.05 -24.82
C GLU A 41 25.93 -42.97 -23.78
N GLY A 42 25.81 -42.10 -22.78
CA GLY A 42 26.74 -41.99 -21.66
C GLY A 42 27.94 -41.07 -21.90
N ALA A 43 27.98 -40.33 -23.02
CA ALA A 43 29.09 -39.43 -23.32
C ALA A 43 29.06 -38.14 -22.47
N GLU A 44 30.24 -37.70 -22.03
CA GLU A 44 30.42 -36.40 -21.37
C GLU A 44 30.68 -35.29 -22.37
N HIS A 45 31.38 -35.65 -23.45
CA HIS A 45 31.75 -34.75 -24.53
C HIS A 45 31.37 -35.36 -25.87
N TYR A 46 30.94 -34.50 -26.78
CA TYR A 46 30.54 -34.91 -28.11
C TYR A 46 30.97 -33.90 -29.17
N LEU A 47 31.05 -34.34 -30.41
CA LEU A 47 31.18 -33.50 -31.58
C LEU A 47 30.37 -34.08 -32.74
N VAL A 48 29.88 -33.24 -33.63
CA VAL A 48 29.21 -33.67 -34.87
C VAL A 48 30.10 -33.30 -36.04
N TRP A 49 30.50 -34.28 -36.83
CA TRP A 49 31.29 -34.11 -38.04
C TRP A 49 30.45 -34.44 -39.26
N ARG A 50 30.41 -33.53 -40.25
CA ARG A 50 29.64 -33.72 -41.48
C ARG A 50 30.62 -34.02 -42.60
N GLN A 51 30.51 -35.23 -43.15
CA GLN A 51 31.19 -35.64 -44.36
C GLN A 51 30.21 -35.52 -45.55
N PRO A 52 30.68 -35.62 -46.80
CA PRO A 52 29.80 -35.56 -47.98
C PRO A 52 28.65 -36.58 -47.94
N ASP A 53 28.93 -37.82 -47.54
CA ASP A 53 27.96 -38.92 -47.62
C ASP A 53 27.36 -39.33 -46.27
N THR A 54 28.03 -38.98 -45.16
CA THR A 54 27.60 -39.38 -43.82
C THR A 54 27.78 -38.27 -42.78
N VAL A 55 27.05 -38.38 -41.67
CA VAL A 55 27.26 -37.53 -40.49
C VAL A 55 27.72 -38.42 -39.35
N LEU A 56 28.85 -38.06 -38.76
CA LEU A 56 29.45 -38.78 -37.65
C LEU A 56 29.22 -38.05 -36.33
N LEU A 57 28.79 -38.79 -35.32
CA LEU A 57 28.74 -38.36 -33.93
C LEU A 57 29.97 -38.96 -33.22
N GLY A 58 30.93 -38.11 -32.89
CA GLY A 58 32.10 -38.49 -32.09
C GLY A 58 31.81 -38.29 -30.61
N MET A 59 32.01 -39.33 -29.81
CA MET A 59 31.66 -39.36 -28.38
C MET A 59 32.83 -39.81 -27.51
N THR A 60 32.93 -39.24 -26.32
CA THR A 60 33.95 -39.63 -25.34
C THR A 60 33.52 -39.33 -23.90
N VAL A 61 34.18 -40.00 -22.96
CA VAL A 61 34.05 -39.82 -21.51
C VAL A 61 35.43 -39.44 -20.99
N LEU A 62 35.59 -38.20 -20.53
CA LEU A 62 36.89 -37.64 -20.16
C LEU A 62 37.12 -37.66 -18.63
N SER A 63 36.15 -38.08 -17.83
CA SER A 63 36.25 -38.17 -16.37
C SER A 63 37.40 -39.03 -15.85
N ALA A 64 37.91 -39.98 -16.64
CA ALA A 64 39.10 -40.75 -16.30
C ALA A 64 40.42 -39.95 -16.40
N PHE A 65 40.40 -38.80 -17.10
CA PHE A 65 41.56 -37.91 -17.33
C PHE A 65 41.45 -36.62 -16.51
N GLN A 66 40.90 -36.70 -15.29
CA GLN A 66 40.85 -35.58 -14.34
C GLN A 66 42.25 -35.19 -13.85
N GLU A 67 43.09 -34.66 -14.72
CA GLU A 67 44.09 -33.69 -14.29
C GLU A 67 43.41 -32.33 -14.20
N THR A 68 43.67 -31.65 -13.09
CA THR A 68 43.39 -30.24 -12.85
C THR A 68 44.14 -29.39 -13.89
N ARG A 69 43.66 -29.35 -15.12
CA ARG A 69 44.25 -28.57 -16.19
C ARG A 69 43.25 -27.54 -16.69
N ASP A 70 43.82 -26.39 -17.06
CA ASP A 70 43.17 -25.16 -17.46
C ASP A 70 41.97 -25.38 -18.40
N ARG A 71 41.08 -24.39 -18.47
CA ARG A 71 39.86 -24.31 -19.31
C ARG A 71 40.08 -24.42 -20.84
N GLN A 72 41.12 -25.11 -21.29
CA GLN A 72 41.38 -25.40 -22.68
C GLN A 72 40.39 -26.44 -23.19
N ALA A 73 40.07 -26.38 -24.48
CA ALA A 73 39.08 -27.28 -25.06
C ALA A 73 39.74 -28.49 -25.71
N TYR A 74 39.16 -29.65 -25.46
CA TYR A 74 39.47 -30.89 -26.15
C TYR A 74 39.10 -30.82 -27.64
N ARG A 75 39.96 -31.37 -28.49
CA ARG A 75 39.79 -31.47 -29.94
C ARG A 75 40.01 -32.90 -30.42
N SER A 76 39.36 -33.30 -31.50
CA SER A 76 39.58 -34.64 -32.08
C SER A 76 40.93 -34.72 -32.78
N LEU A 77 41.76 -35.69 -32.40
CA LEU A 77 43.02 -35.98 -33.10
C LEU A 77 42.77 -36.51 -34.51
N ALA A 78 41.83 -37.46 -34.66
CA ALA A 78 41.46 -38.03 -35.96
C ALA A 78 41.07 -36.95 -36.97
N LEU A 79 40.25 -35.97 -36.56
CA LEU A 79 39.86 -34.86 -37.45
C LEU A 79 40.98 -33.83 -37.67
N HIS A 80 41.95 -33.73 -36.76
CA HIS A 80 43.12 -32.88 -36.97
C HIS A 80 44.03 -33.45 -38.06
N VAL A 81 44.29 -34.75 -38.00
CA VAL A 81 45.20 -35.43 -38.94
C VAL A 81 44.52 -35.92 -40.20
N LEU A 82 43.18 -35.92 -40.28
CA LEU A 82 42.41 -36.36 -41.44
C LEU A 82 42.96 -35.86 -42.80
N PRO A 83 43.41 -34.61 -42.97
CA PRO A 83 43.98 -34.14 -44.23
C PRO A 83 45.39 -34.68 -44.57
N LEU A 84 46.05 -35.35 -43.62
CA LEU A 84 47.35 -35.99 -43.77
C LEU A 84 47.22 -37.47 -44.11
N LEU A 85 46.04 -38.04 -43.88
CA LEU A 85 45.78 -39.43 -44.17
C LEU A 85 45.64 -39.65 -45.68
N PRO A 86 46.00 -40.84 -46.15
CA PRO A 86 45.73 -41.23 -47.54
C PRO A 86 44.25 -41.12 -47.88
N GLU A 87 43.90 -41.02 -49.16
CA GLU A 87 42.49 -40.95 -49.57
C GLU A 87 41.75 -42.28 -49.31
N ASN A 88 42.41 -43.40 -49.58
CA ASN A 88 41.91 -44.75 -49.28
C ASN A 88 43.01 -45.54 -48.58
N GLY A 89 42.93 -45.64 -47.25
CA GLY A 89 44.04 -46.19 -46.48
C GLY A 89 43.87 -46.06 -44.99
N TYR A 90 44.93 -46.40 -44.27
CA TYR A 90 44.96 -46.30 -42.82
C TYR A 90 46.37 -46.01 -42.29
N ALA A 91 46.41 -45.45 -41.09
CA ALA A 91 47.62 -45.15 -40.36
C ALA A 91 47.62 -45.81 -38.99
N VAL A 92 48.79 -46.34 -38.60
CA VAL A 92 49.08 -46.88 -37.27
C VAL A 92 50.23 -46.07 -36.68
N ILE A 93 49.98 -45.38 -35.57
CA ILE A 93 50.95 -44.46 -34.97
C ILE A 93 51.17 -44.84 -33.50
N PRO A 94 52.43 -44.94 -33.04
CA PRO A 94 52.73 -45.10 -31.62
C PRO A 94 52.38 -43.82 -30.84
N LEU A 95 51.54 -43.98 -29.81
CA LEU A 95 51.20 -42.92 -28.87
C LEU A 95 52.03 -42.99 -27.58
N SER A 96 52.42 -44.20 -27.18
CA SER A 96 53.33 -44.49 -26.05
C SER A 96 54.03 -45.84 -26.29
N GLU A 97 54.88 -46.28 -25.35
CA GLU A 97 55.56 -47.58 -25.45
C GLU A 97 54.59 -48.78 -25.55
N THR A 98 53.37 -48.64 -25.04
CA THR A 98 52.39 -49.73 -24.96
C THR A 98 51.10 -49.48 -25.71
N ALA A 99 50.93 -48.30 -26.34
CA ALA A 99 49.70 -47.92 -27.02
C ALA A 99 49.96 -47.44 -28.44
N LEU A 100 49.25 -48.05 -29.38
CA LEU A 100 49.18 -47.67 -30.78
C LEU A 100 47.80 -47.06 -31.06
N TRP A 101 47.76 -46.18 -32.05
CA TRP A 101 46.55 -45.55 -32.55
C TRP A 101 46.32 -45.89 -34.00
N PHE A 102 45.11 -46.34 -34.30
CA PHE A 102 44.63 -46.68 -35.62
C PHE A 102 43.61 -45.67 -36.10
N VAL A 103 43.85 -45.09 -37.29
CA VAL A 103 42.93 -44.17 -37.95
C VAL A 103 42.87 -44.49 -39.44
N ALA A 104 41.68 -44.45 -40.03
CA ALA A 104 41.48 -44.92 -41.40
C ALA A 104 40.52 -44.02 -42.18
N THR A 105 40.69 -44.03 -43.49
CA THR A 105 39.98 -43.20 -44.45
C THR A 105 39.52 -44.00 -45.66
N LEU A 106 38.34 -43.66 -46.16
CA LEU A 106 37.76 -44.18 -47.40
C LEU A 106 37.20 -43.01 -48.20
N GLY A 107 37.65 -42.82 -49.45
CA GLY A 107 37.28 -41.66 -50.27
C GLY A 107 37.60 -40.32 -49.61
N GLY A 108 38.68 -40.25 -48.82
CA GLY A 108 39.07 -39.08 -48.03
C GLY A 108 38.19 -38.80 -46.80
N GLN A 109 37.23 -39.68 -46.49
CA GLN A 109 36.34 -39.57 -45.34
C GLN A 109 36.85 -40.44 -44.19
N LEU A 110 36.86 -39.91 -42.97
CA LEU A 110 37.15 -40.67 -41.74
C LEU A 110 36.18 -41.85 -41.61
N SER A 111 36.72 -43.05 -41.41
CA SER A 111 35.93 -44.26 -41.18
C SER A 111 35.39 -44.32 -39.74
N PRO A 112 34.10 -44.67 -39.53
CA PRO A 112 33.55 -44.88 -38.19
C PRO A 112 34.11 -46.12 -37.49
N LEU A 113 34.78 -47.01 -38.21
CA LEU A 113 35.47 -48.19 -37.67
C LEU A 113 36.92 -47.89 -37.25
N SER A 114 37.31 -46.61 -37.23
CA SER A 114 38.66 -46.15 -36.93
C SER A 114 38.69 -45.20 -35.74
N ASP A 115 39.84 -44.57 -35.49
CA ASP A 115 40.12 -43.78 -34.29
C ASP A 115 40.09 -44.67 -33.03
N ILE A 116 40.91 -45.73 -33.06
CA ILE A 116 40.99 -46.75 -32.01
C ILE A 116 42.38 -46.70 -31.38
N VAL A 117 42.45 -46.63 -30.05
CA VAL A 117 43.71 -46.75 -29.30
C VAL A 117 43.78 -48.10 -28.61
N GLY A 118 44.90 -48.80 -28.71
CA GLY A 118 45.07 -50.12 -28.10
C GLY A 118 46.46 -50.74 -28.26
N SER A 119 46.60 -51.98 -27.80
CA SER A 119 47.77 -52.83 -28.02
C SER A 119 47.92 -53.23 -29.49
N ALA A 120 49.10 -53.74 -29.87
CA ALA A 120 49.37 -54.22 -31.24
C ALA A 120 48.36 -55.27 -31.72
N GLU A 121 47.96 -56.20 -30.84
CA GLU A 121 46.98 -57.24 -31.15
C GLU A 121 45.58 -56.66 -31.37
N GLN A 122 45.18 -55.67 -30.56
CA GLN A 122 43.90 -54.98 -30.70
C GLN A 122 43.85 -54.18 -32.00
N ILE A 123 44.93 -53.46 -32.32
CA ILE A 123 45.03 -52.68 -33.56
C ILE A 123 45.03 -53.59 -34.79
N LYS A 124 45.75 -54.72 -34.78
CA LYS A 124 45.71 -55.70 -35.89
C LYS A 124 44.30 -56.24 -36.13
N LYS A 125 43.55 -56.55 -35.07
CA LYS A 125 42.14 -56.95 -35.18
C LYS A 125 41.26 -55.83 -35.73
N ALA A 126 41.48 -54.58 -35.31
CA ALA A 126 40.74 -53.44 -35.82
C ALA A 126 40.99 -53.20 -37.33
N ILE A 127 42.24 -53.35 -37.77
CA ILE A 127 42.62 -53.29 -39.19
C ILE A 127 41.93 -54.41 -39.98
N ASP A 128 41.97 -55.65 -39.49
CA ASP A 128 41.31 -56.80 -40.14
C ASP A 128 39.80 -56.56 -40.32
N VAL A 129 39.14 -56.05 -39.28
CA VAL A 129 37.72 -55.67 -39.35
C VAL A 129 37.52 -54.55 -40.38
N PHE A 130 38.35 -53.51 -40.38
CA PHE A 130 38.24 -52.40 -41.32
C PHE A 130 38.41 -52.88 -42.78
N VAL A 131 39.45 -53.65 -43.07
CA VAL A 131 39.74 -54.15 -44.42
C VAL A 131 38.66 -55.12 -44.89
N THR A 132 38.16 -56.00 -44.01
CA THR A 132 37.10 -56.97 -44.35
C THR A 132 35.75 -56.29 -44.62
N MET A 133 35.44 -55.22 -43.88
CA MET A 133 34.15 -54.52 -43.99
C MET A 133 34.07 -53.53 -45.15
N ASN A 134 35.19 -53.23 -45.83
CA ASN A 134 35.25 -52.24 -46.90
C ASN A 134 35.76 -52.86 -48.20
N PRO A 135 35.22 -52.48 -49.38
CA PRO A 135 35.70 -53.00 -50.65
C PRO A 135 37.15 -52.56 -50.90
N LEU A 136 37.96 -53.45 -51.48
CA LEU A 136 39.34 -53.16 -51.85
C LEU A 136 39.40 -52.00 -52.86
N PRO A 137 40.14 -50.90 -52.57
CA PRO A 137 40.32 -49.80 -53.52
C PRO A 137 41.04 -50.25 -54.80
N THR A 138 40.74 -49.62 -55.93
CA THR A 138 41.37 -49.95 -57.24
C THR A 138 42.89 -49.78 -57.26
N SER A 139 43.43 -48.87 -56.45
CA SER A 139 44.87 -48.63 -56.26
C SER A 139 45.49 -49.42 -55.11
N GLY A 140 44.74 -50.32 -54.45
CA GLY A 140 45.13 -50.94 -53.19
C GLY A 140 45.03 -49.99 -51.98
N TRP A 141 45.24 -50.54 -50.79
CA TRP A 141 45.30 -49.76 -49.55
C TRP A 141 46.63 -49.00 -49.44
N GLN A 142 46.56 -47.71 -49.14
CA GLN A 142 47.75 -46.94 -48.77
C GLN A 142 47.95 -47.04 -47.25
N VAL A 143 49.07 -47.63 -46.84
CA VAL A 143 49.31 -47.95 -45.42
C VAL A 143 50.48 -47.15 -44.87
N ILE A 144 50.22 -46.43 -43.78
CA ILE A 144 51.24 -45.75 -42.98
C ILE A 144 51.37 -46.52 -41.65
N ALA A 145 52.39 -47.34 -41.48
CA ALA A 145 52.55 -48.15 -40.27
C ALA A 145 54.04 -48.45 -40.01
N PRO A 146 54.43 -48.75 -38.76
CA PRO A 146 55.81 -49.12 -38.45
C PRO A 146 56.26 -50.33 -39.29
N ASP A 147 57.53 -50.34 -39.70
CA ASP A 147 58.09 -51.39 -40.54
C ASP A 147 57.83 -52.78 -39.92
N GLY A 148 57.29 -53.70 -40.71
CA GLY A 148 56.96 -55.06 -40.28
C GLY A 148 55.71 -55.19 -39.41
N PHE A 149 54.92 -54.12 -39.20
CA PHE A 149 53.68 -54.20 -38.43
C PHE A 149 52.56 -54.96 -39.17
N VAL A 150 52.45 -54.77 -40.50
CA VAL A 150 51.56 -55.49 -41.41
C VAL A 150 52.35 -56.10 -42.58
N GLN A 151 51.73 -57.04 -43.31
CA GLN A 151 52.38 -57.75 -44.44
C GLN A 151 52.40 -56.93 -45.75
N GLU A 152 51.61 -55.86 -45.84
CA GLU A 152 51.51 -54.98 -47.02
C GLU A 152 52.73 -54.04 -47.14
N GLU A 153 52.97 -53.46 -48.32
CA GLU A 153 53.95 -52.39 -48.46
C GLU A 153 53.53 -51.18 -47.61
N THR A 154 54.38 -50.80 -46.65
CA THR A 154 54.10 -49.74 -45.68
C THR A 154 54.99 -48.54 -45.91
N GLN A 155 54.47 -47.35 -45.59
CA GLN A 155 55.27 -46.15 -45.40
C GLN A 155 55.49 -45.96 -43.89
N PRO A 156 56.73 -45.69 -43.43
CA PRO A 156 56.99 -45.47 -42.02
C PRO A 156 56.24 -44.23 -41.52
N PRO A 157 55.58 -44.28 -40.35
CA PRO A 157 54.84 -43.16 -39.82
C PRO A 157 55.80 -42.02 -39.45
N PRO A 158 55.53 -40.77 -39.87
CA PRO A 158 56.25 -39.61 -39.33
C PRO A 158 56.06 -39.49 -37.82
N ALA A 159 56.90 -38.68 -37.16
CA ALA A 159 56.72 -38.45 -35.72
C ALA A 159 55.36 -37.79 -35.46
N LEU A 160 54.69 -38.18 -34.37
CA LEU A 160 53.38 -37.63 -34.00
C LEU A 160 53.43 -36.09 -33.89
N THR A 161 54.56 -35.54 -33.44
CA THR A 161 54.80 -34.09 -33.40
C THR A 161 54.72 -33.42 -34.77
N ASP A 162 55.14 -34.10 -35.84
CA ASP A 162 55.12 -33.55 -37.20
C ASP A 162 53.68 -33.46 -37.73
N TRP A 163 52.85 -34.44 -37.34
CA TRP A 163 51.41 -34.44 -37.66
C TRP A 163 50.64 -33.36 -36.90
N LEU A 164 51.13 -32.97 -35.72
CA LEU A 164 50.56 -31.91 -34.89
C LEU A 164 51.07 -30.51 -35.29
N SER A 165 52.21 -30.41 -35.97
CA SER A 165 52.91 -29.15 -36.28
C SER A 165 52.36 -28.38 -37.50
N ARG A 166 51.20 -28.76 -38.06
CA ARG A 166 50.71 -28.19 -39.33
C ARG A 166 49.76 -26.99 -39.15
N GLU A 167 49.99 -26.00 -40.02
CA GLU A 167 49.24 -24.77 -40.33
C GLU A 167 48.19 -24.23 -39.32
N LYS A 168 48.55 -23.11 -38.67
CA LYS A 168 47.75 -22.29 -37.74
C LYS A 168 46.41 -21.78 -38.29
N THR A 169 46.12 -22.00 -39.57
CA THR A 169 44.96 -21.47 -40.30
C THR A 169 43.71 -22.34 -40.17
N ARG A 170 43.83 -23.65 -39.87
CA ARG A 170 42.68 -24.57 -39.84
C ARG A 170 42.14 -24.81 -38.43
N LYS A 171 40.86 -24.51 -38.22
CA LYS A 171 40.18 -24.74 -36.93
C LYS A 171 39.76 -26.22 -36.80
N THR A 172 40.54 -27.02 -36.08
CA THR A 172 40.11 -28.38 -35.69
C THR A 172 38.83 -28.33 -34.85
N PRO A 173 37.82 -29.17 -35.08
CA PRO A 173 36.57 -29.15 -34.31
C PRO A 173 36.80 -29.36 -32.80
N ARG A 174 36.09 -28.58 -31.98
CA ARG A 174 36.13 -28.68 -30.52
C ARG A 174 35.06 -29.64 -30.04
N LEU A 175 35.36 -30.42 -29.01
CA LEU A 175 34.38 -31.23 -28.30
C LEU A 175 33.55 -30.33 -27.38
N SER A 176 32.23 -30.51 -27.43
CA SER A 176 31.27 -29.77 -26.60
C SER A 176 30.80 -30.63 -25.43
N PRO A 177 30.62 -30.06 -24.22
CA PRO A 177 30.10 -30.81 -23.08
C PRO A 177 28.61 -31.14 -23.26
N THR A 178 28.19 -32.31 -22.76
CA THR A 178 26.77 -32.72 -22.78
C THR A 178 25.94 -32.11 -21.64
N SER A 179 26.58 -31.57 -20.60
CA SER A 179 25.93 -30.96 -19.44
C SER A 179 25.85 -29.42 -19.53
N VAL A 180 24.68 -28.84 -19.22
CA VAL A 180 24.42 -27.38 -19.28
C VAL A 180 24.20 -26.79 -17.87
N LYS A 181 24.66 -27.46 -16.81
CA LYS A 181 24.32 -27.14 -15.41
C LYS A 181 24.67 -25.70 -15.00
N ALA A 182 25.72 -25.12 -15.58
CA ALA A 182 26.16 -23.76 -15.24
C ALA A 182 25.20 -22.65 -15.71
N ALA A 183 24.50 -22.83 -16.83
CA ALA A 183 23.59 -21.80 -17.35
C ALA A 183 22.30 -21.69 -16.52
N ALA A 184 21.78 -22.81 -16.00
CA ALA A 184 20.53 -22.84 -15.25
C ALA A 184 20.63 -22.10 -13.90
N GLY A 185 21.78 -22.18 -13.22
CA GLY A 185 21.99 -21.50 -11.93
C GLY A 185 21.97 -19.97 -12.04
N LEU A 186 22.57 -19.41 -13.10
CA LEU A 186 22.57 -17.97 -13.36
C LEU A 186 21.16 -17.42 -13.60
N TRP A 187 20.33 -18.15 -14.34
CA TRP A 187 18.94 -17.75 -14.59
C TRP A 187 18.08 -17.76 -13.32
N ILE A 188 18.31 -18.71 -12.41
CA ILE A 188 17.60 -18.75 -11.12
C ILE A 188 18.02 -17.56 -10.24
N ALA A 189 19.32 -17.25 -10.18
CA ALA A 189 19.81 -16.11 -9.40
C ALA A 189 19.25 -14.77 -9.92
N LEU A 190 19.19 -14.60 -11.24
CA LEU A 190 18.59 -13.42 -11.87
C LEU A 190 17.10 -13.29 -11.52
N LEU A 191 16.36 -14.39 -11.57
CA LEU A 191 14.93 -14.42 -11.22
C LEU A 191 14.71 -13.99 -9.77
N VAL A 192 15.51 -14.50 -8.83
CA VAL A 192 15.42 -14.14 -7.41
C VAL A 192 15.69 -12.65 -7.20
N LEU A 193 16.70 -12.09 -7.88
CA LEU A 193 17.02 -10.66 -7.82
C LEU A 193 15.88 -9.77 -8.33
N LEU A 194 15.25 -10.16 -9.44
CA LEU A 194 14.10 -9.44 -9.99
C LEU A 194 12.90 -9.45 -9.04
N ILE A 195 12.61 -10.61 -8.43
CA ILE A 195 11.52 -10.74 -7.46
C ILE A 195 11.80 -9.87 -6.23
N ALA A 196 13.01 -9.92 -5.66
CA ALA A 196 13.38 -9.10 -4.52
C ALA A 196 13.31 -7.59 -4.83
N GLY A 197 13.76 -7.18 -6.02
CA GLY A 197 13.65 -5.79 -6.48
C GLY A 197 12.20 -5.32 -6.61
N HIS A 198 11.30 -6.16 -7.15
CA HIS A 198 9.89 -5.82 -7.29
C HIS A 198 9.19 -5.61 -5.93
N PHE A 199 9.36 -6.57 -5.00
CA PHE A 199 8.75 -6.47 -3.67
C PHE A 199 9.35 -5.32 -2.83
N GLY A 200 10.66 -5.07 -2.95
CA GLY A 200 11.30 -3.93 -2.28
C GLY A 200 10.78 -2.58 -2.78
N TRP A 201 10.51 -2.45 -4.09
CA TRP A 201 9.93 -1.25 -4.67
C TRP A 201 8.48 -1.03 -4.22
N GLN A 202 7.64 -2.07 -4.24
CA GLN A 202 6.26 -2.00 -3.75
C GLN A 202 6.19 -1.56 -2.28
N TYR A 203 7.02 -2.15 -1.42
CA TYR A 203 7.08 -1.79 -0.01
C TYR A 203 7.44 -0.31 0.22
N LEU A 204 8.37 0.22 -0.58
CA LEU A 204 8.77 1.62 -0.48
C LEU A 204 7.66 2.56 -0.97
N GLN A 205 6.93 2.19 -2.02
CA GLN A 205 5.81 2.99 -2.54
C GLN A 205 4.69 3.06 -1.51
N GLU A 206 4.30 1.92 -0.94
CA GLU A 206 3.25 1.85 0.09
C GLU A 206 3.60 2.68 1.32
N ARG A 207 4.87 2.70 1.73
CA ARG A 207 5.34 3.59 2.81
C ARG A 207 5.19 5.08 2.49
N ARG A 208 5.44 5.49 1.25
CA ARG A 208 5.30 6.90 0.85
C ARG A 208 3.84 7.33 0.86
N GLU A 209 2.96 6.52 0.28
CA GLU A 209 1.52 6.78 0.26
C GLU A 209 0.95 6.85 1.68
N ASN A 210 1.31 5.90 2.54
CA ASN A 210 0.88 5.90 3.94
C ASN A 210 1.40 7.11 4.72
N ALA A 211 2.62 7.59 4.44
CA ALA A 211 3.16 8.78 5.07
C ALA A 211 2.42 10.06 4.64
N GLU A 212 2.04 10.17 3.36
CA GLU A 212 1.25 11.30 2.86
C GLU A 212 -0.16 11.32 3.45
N ILE A 213 -0.83 10.16 3.53
CA ILE A 213 -2.15 10.04 4.17
C ILE A 213 -2.06 10.41 5.66
N ALA A 214 -1.05 9.91 6.37
CA ALA A 214 -0.85 10.23 7.78
C ALA A 214 -0.57 11.73 8.00
N ALA A 215 0.22 12.36 7.13
CA ALA A 215 0.49 13.80 7.19
C ALA A 215 -0.77 14.64 6.89
N ALA A 216 -1.57 14.24 5.90
CA ALA A 216 -2.84 14.90 5.59
C ALA A 216 -3.86 14.77 6.74
N GLN A 217 -3.96 13.59 7.34
CA GLN A 217 -4.81 13.36 8.52
C GLN A 217 -4.33 14.17 9.72
N ALA A 218 -3.02 14.24 9.98
CA ALA A 218 -2.46 15.06 11.04
C ALA A 218 -2.72 16.56 10.83
N ALA A 219 -2.59 17.05 9.59
CA ALA A 219 -2.90 18.45 9.26
C ALA A 219 -4.40 18.77 9.44
N LEU A 220 -5.29 17.86 9.04
CA LEU A 220 -6.74 17.99 9.27
C LEU A 220 -7.07 17.94 10.76
N ALA A 221 -6.45 17.05 11.53
CA ALA A 221 -6.63 16.96 12.98
C ALA A 221 -6.14 18.24 13.69
N ALA A 222 -5.00 18.79 13.28
CA ALA A 222 -4.47 20.05 13.79
C ALA A 222 -5.38 21.24 13.47
N LYS A 223 -5.90 21.33 12.24
CA LYS A 223 -6.89 22.34 11.85
C LYS A 223 -8.17 22.23 12.66
N ARG A 224 -8.68 21.02 12.88
CA ARG A 224 -9.85 20.78 13.74
C ARG A 224 -9.58 21.18 15.19
N ALA A 225 -8.42 20.83 15.74
CA ALA A 225 -8.05 21.21 17.12
C ALA A 225 -7.95 22.74 17.30
N ALA A 226 -7.37 23.45 16.32
CA ALA A 226 -7.29 24.91 16.34
C ALA A 226 -8.67 25.57 16.16
N ALA A 227 -9.52 25.04 15.29
CA ALA A 227 -10.89 25.53 15.13
C ALA A 227 -11.74 25.29 16.40
N SER A 228 -11.51 24.17 17.11
CA SER A 228 -12.17 23.90 18.38
C SER A 228 -11.74 24.84 19.51
N SER A 229 -10.49 25.34 19.53
CA SER A 229 -10.05 26.28 20.56
C SER A 229 -10.59 27.69 20.35
N ASP A 230 -10.62 28.18 19.12
CA ASP A 230 -11.11 29.54 18.80
C ASP A 230 -12.64 29.63 18.88
N SER A 231 -13.36 28.54 18.58
CA SER A 231 -14.82 28.46 18.69
C SER A 231 -15.34 28.24 20.13
N GLN A 232 -14.46 28.09 21.12
CA GLN A 232 -14.81 27.80 22.51
C GLN A 232 -15.26 29.03 23.31
N THR A 233 -15.80 30.06 22.65
CA THR A 233 -16.50 31.14 23.35
C THR A 233 -17.81 30.58 23.90
N ARG A 234 -17.78 30.13 25.16
CA ARG A 234 -18.94 29.59 25.86
C ARG A 234 -20.08 30.61 25.86
N PRO A 235 -21.22 30.38 25.18
CA PRO A 235 -22.25 31.40 24.98
C PRO A 235 -22.88 31.94 26.28
N TRP A 236 -22.85 31.15 27.35
CA TRP A 236 -23.37 31.55 28.66
C TRP A 236 -22.42 32.49 29.44
N ALA A 237 -21.18 32.65 29.00
CA ALA A 237 -20.17 33.48 29.66
C ALA A 237 -20.46 34.98 29.53
N SER A 238 -21.05 35.38 28.40
CA SER A 238 -21.45 36.77 28.12
C SER A 238 -22.85 37.12 28.59
N GLN A 239 -23.60 36.15 29.15
CA GLN A 239 -24.97 36.34 29.61
C GLN A 239 -25.03 36.42 31.15
N PRO A 240 -25.92 37.24 31.71
CA PRO A 240 -26.14 37.31 33.16
C PRO A 240 -26.75 36.02 33.72
N ARG A 241 -26.47 35.75 34.99
CA ARG A 241 -27.05 34.61 35.74
C ARG A 241 -28.58 34.67 35.78
N PHE A 242 -29.22 33.52 35.70
CA PHE A 242 -30.67 33.36 35.79
C PHE A 242 -31.26 34.06 37.01
N ASN A 243 -30.73 33.80 38.22
CA ASN A 243 -31.26 34.39 39.46
C ASN A 243 -31.10 35.93 39.51
N THR A 244 -30.11 36.44 38.79
CA THR A 244 -29.75 37.86 38.80
C THR A 244 -30.71 38.60 37.89
N VAL A 245 -30.97 38.07 36.69
CA VAL A 245 -32.03 38.59 35.81
C VAL A 245 -33.38 38.52 36.50
N LEU A 246 -33.74 37.38 37.10
CA LEU A 246 -35.05 37.18 37.72
C LEU A 246 -35.31 38.18 38.85
N ARG A 247 -34.32 38.38 39.73
CA ARG A 247 -34.40 39.35 40.82
C ARG A 247 -34.47 40.80 40.32
N THR A 248 -33.69 41.14 39.30
CA THR A 248 -33.76 42.47 38.68
C THR A 248 -35.15 42.73 38.10
N CYS A 249 -35.68 41.79 37.32
CA CYS A 249 -37.04 41.88 36.76
C CYS A 249 -38.10 42.02 37.85
N HIS A 250 -38.02 41.21 38.89
CA HIS A 250 -38.94 41.28 40.03
C HIS A 250 -38.90 42.64 40.75
N ASN A 251 -37.71 43.18 40.97
CA ASN A 251 -37.56 44.49 41.61
C ASN A 251 -38.21 45.61 40.80
N HIS A 252 -38.12 45.56 39.46
CA HIS A 252 -38.79 46.52 38.59
C HIS A 252 -40.31 46.28 38.52
N TRP A 253 -40.78 45.03 38.51
CA TRP A 253 -42.22 44.74 38.54
C TRP A 253 -42.91 45.28 39.78
N LYS A 254 -42.26 45.24 40.95
CA LYS A 254 -42.81 45.84 42.18
C LYS A 254 -43.08 47.34 42.09
N THR A 255 -42.47 48.03 41.12
CA THR A 255 -42.69 49.46 40.90
C THR A 255 -43.89 49.75 40.02
N LEU A 256 -44.46 48.74 39.34
CA LEU A 256 -45.63 48.89 38.48
C LEU A 256 -46.90 49.03 39.33
N PRO A 257 -47.67 50.12 39.21
CA PRO A 257 -48.95 50.25 39.91
C PRO A 257 -49.98 49.29 39.31
N LEU A 258 -50.88 48.76 40.13
CA LEU A 258 -51.97 47.90 39.63
C LEU A 258 -52.95 48.66 38.73
N SER A 259 -53.02 49.99 38.86
CA SER A 259 -53.82 50.84 37.99
C SER A 259 -53.22 52.22 37.75
N ILE A 260 -53.40 52.75 36.54
CA ILE A 260 -53.04 54.11 36.14
C ILE A 260 -54.27 54.77 35.52
N ALA A 261 -54.82 55.80 36.17
CA ALA A 261 -56.05 56.46 35.73
C ALA A 261 -57.23 55.49 35.44
N GLY A 262 -57.38 54.45 36.27
CA GLY A 262 -58.41 53.43 36.13
C GLY A 262 -58.05 52.27 35.18
N TRP A 263 -57.05 52.44 34.30
CA TRP A 263 -56.56 51.35 33.47
C TRP A 263 -55.92 50.29 34.34
N THR A 264 -56.23 49.02 34.10
CA THR A 264 -55.81 47.90 34.94
C THR A 264 -54.60 47.20 34.36
N PHE A 265 -53.68 46.77 35.22
CA PHE A 265 -52.53 45.98 34.79
C PHE A 265 -53.00 44.70 34.08
N ALA A 266 -52.46 44.43 32.90
CA ALA A 266 -52.80 43.23 32.11
C ALA A 266 -51.60 42.29 32.02
N GLN A 267 -50.44 42.80 31.59
CA GLN A 267 -49.24 42.01 31.44
C GLN A 267 -47.98 42.87 31.53
N ALA A 268 -46.86 42.25 31.88
CA ALA A 268 -45.54 42.83 31.77
C ALA A 268 -44.53 41.82 31.23
N GLN A 269 -43.53 42.31 30.52
CA GLN A 269 -42.44 41.53 29.96
C GLN A 269 -41.13 42.22 30.30
N CYS A 270 -40.24 41.49 30.97
CA CYS A 270 -38.92 41.94 31.34
C CYS A 270 -37.87 41.18 30.53
N SER A 271 -36.91 41.92 29.97
CA SER A 271 -35.79 41.39 29.21
C SER A 271 -34.48 41.58 29.98
N PRO A 272 -33.53 40.62 29.91
CA PRO A 272 -32.18 40.78 30.45
C PRO A 272 -31.40 41.93 29.78
N ALA A 273 -31.87 42.44 28.63
CA ALA A 273 -31.29 43.59 27.94
C ALA A 273 -31.53 44.93 28.66
N GLY A 274 -32.24 44.94 29.79
CA GLY A 274 -32.49 46.15 30.57
C GLY A 274 -33.79 46.86 30.22
N SER A 275 -34.83 46.11 29.85
CA SER A 275 -36.14 46.68 29.50
C SER A 275 -37.28 45.95 30.19
N LEU A 276 -38.30 46.73 30.58
CA LEU A 276 -39.56 46.26 31.13
C LEU A 276 -40.71 46.93 30.36
N SER A 277 -41.39 46.15 29.52
CA SER A 277 -42.62 46.57 28.85
C SER A 277 -43.81 46.20 29.71
N ALA A 278 -44.69 47.16 30.00
CA ALA A 278 -45.92 46.94 30.75
C ALA A 278 -47.12 47.32 29.90
N ASN A 279 -48.17 46.50 29.97
CA ASN A 279 -49.40 46.70 29.25
C ASN A 279 -50.57 46.82 30.22
N TYR A 280 -51.45 47.77 29.94
CA TYR A 280 -52.64 48.04 30.74
C TYR A 280 -53.87 47.98 29.85
N ALA A 281 -54.96 47.43 30.37
CA ALA A 281 -56.24 47.31 29.68
C ALA A 281 -57.15 48.49 30.00
N LEU A 282 -57.91 48.94 28.99
CA LEU A 282 -58.89 50.00 29.09
C LEU A 282 -60.04 49.56 30.02
N PRO A 283 -60.38 50.34 31.07
CA PRO A 283 -61.52 50.05 31.91
C PRO A 283 -62.81 50.56 31.27
N GLU A 284 -63.96 50.13 31.77
CA GLU A 284 -65.25 50.72 31.36
C GLU A 284 -65.26 52.23 31.65
N GLY A 285 -65.58 53.03 30.62
CA GLY A 285 -65.63 54.50 30.72
C GLY A 285 -64.26 55.20 30.74
N GLY A 286 -63.14 54.49 30.63
CA GLY A 286 -61.82 55.09 30.54
C GLY A 286 -61.51 55.71 29.18
N THR A 287 -60.47 56.55 29.11
CA THR A 287 -59.98 57.09 27.82
C THR A 287 -58.46 56.98 27.67
N VAL A 288 -57.99 56.98 26.42
CA VAL A 288 -56.57 57.04 26.03
C VAL A 288 -55.89 58.30 26.57
N VAL A 289 -56.62 59.43 26.56
CA VAL A 289 -56.11 60.74 27.02
C VAL A 289 -55.83 60.72 28.51
N ASP A 290 -56.67 60.07 29.30
CA ASP A 290 -56.49 59.99 30.76
C ASP A 290 -55.22 59.20 31.12
N PHE A 291 -54.96 58.09 30.42
CA PHE A 291 -53.74 57.30 30.60
C PHE A 291 -52.50 58.10 30.17
N ALA A 292 -52.52 58.68 28.97
CA ALA A 292 -51.39 59.44 28.43
C ALA A 292 -51.04 60.65 29.29
N ARG A 293 -52.04 61.28 29.92
CA ARG A 293 -51.84 62.41 30.85
C ARG A 293 -51.29 61.96 32.20
N ARG A 294 -51.74 60.82 32.73
CA ARG A 294 -51.34 60.35 34.07
C ARG A 294 -49.99 59.64 34.08
N LEU A 295 -49.60 58.99 32.99
CA LEU A 295 -48.36 58.21 32.94
C LEU A 295 -47.11 59.03 33.32
N PRO A 296 -46.92 60.28 32.84
CA PRO A 296 -45.77 61.10 33.22
C PRO A 296 -45.71 61.48 34.71
N ASP A 297 -46.84 61.49 35.43
CA ASP A 297 -46.87 61.76 36.87
C ASP A 297 -46.26 60.60 37.67
N VAL A 298 -46.35 59.38 37.14
CA VAL A 298 -45.79 58.15 37.75
C VAL A 298 -44.39 57.87 37.23
N TYR A 299 -44.19 58.02 35.92
CA TYR A 299 -42.93 57.77 35.23
C TYR A 299 -42.57 58.97 34.34
N PRO A 300 -41.88 59.98 34.89
CA PRO A 300 -41.47 61.16 34.13
C PRO A 300 -40.66 60.80 32.89
N GLY A 301 -41.04 61.37 31.74
CA GLY A 301 -40.33 61.19 30.47
C GLY A 301 -40.62 59.87 29.73
N VAL A 302 -41.53 59.03 30.22
CA VAL A 302 -41.92 57.77 29.57
C VAL A 302 -43.16 57.97 28.69
N PRO A 303 -43.08 57.72 27.37
CA PRO A 303 -44.23 57.85 26.48
C PRO A 303 -45.18 56.64 26.58
N ALA A 304 -46.48 56.89 26.47
CA ALA A 304 -47.50 55.86 26.31
C ALA A 304 -47.69 55.51 24.82
N GLY A 305 -47.66 54.23 24.49
CA GLY A 305 -48.13 53.67 23.23
C GLY A 305 -49.51 53.05 23.38
N PHE A 306 -50.25 52.98 22.28
CA PHE A 306 -51.58 52.35 22.23
C PHE A 306 -51.65 51.45 21.00
N ASN A 307 -52.47 50.39 21.05
CA ASN A 307 -52.64 49.45 19.94
C ASN A 307 -53.49 50.05 18.79
N ILE A 308 -52.90 51.00 18.05
CA ILE A 308 -53.49 51.71 16.90
C ILE A 308 -52.65 51.44 15.64
N PRO A 309 -53.25 51.08 14.49
CA PRO A 309 -54.69 50.94 14.23
C PRO A 309 -55.30 49.75 14.99
N GLY A 310 -56.50 49.93 15.54
CA GLY A 310 -57.14 48.94 16.40
C GLY A 310 -58.12 49.57 17.39
N ALA A 311 -58.53 48.79 18.39
CA ALA A 311 -59.53 49.20 19.38
C ALA A 311 -59.04 50.20 20.44
N ALA A 312 -57.74 50.54 20.45
CA ALA A 312 -57.12 51.42 21.44
C ALA A 312 -57.43 51.02 22.91
N ASN A 313 -57.64 49.72 23.14
CA ASN A 313 -58.04 49.15 24.41
C ASN A 313 -56.86 48.61 25.23
N MET A 314 -55.63 48.74 24.71
CA MET A 314 -54.41 48.37 25.40
C MET A 314 -53.38 49.48 25.29
N ALA A 315 -52.97 50.00 26.44
CA ALA A 315 -51.87 50.93 26.57
C ALA A 315 -50.57 50.15 26.84
N THR A 316 -49.45 50.63 26.36
CA THR A 316 -48.12 50.02 26.56
C THR A 316 -47.10 51.09 26.85
N PHE A 317 -46.21 50.86 27.80
CA PHE A 317 -45.03 51.69 28.00
C PHE A 317 -43.83 50.83 28.37
N THR A 318 -42.63 51.36 28.13
CA THR A 318 -41.37 50.65 28.39
C THR A 318 -40.50 51.44 29.35
N LEU A 319 -40.12 50.81 30.45
CA LEU A 319 -39.09 51.30 31.36
C LEU A 319 -37.75 50.69 30.97
N THR A 320 -36.69 51.50 30.97
CA THR A 320 -35.32 51.04 30.72
C THR A 320 -34.49 51.13 31.99
N PHE A 321 -33.57 50.19 32.15
CA PHE A 321 -32.66 50.10 33.29
C PHE A 321 -31.33 49.48 32.85
N ALA A 322 -30.30 49.62 33.68
CA ALA A 322 -29.00 49.03 33.38
C ALA A 322 -29.12 47.49 33.31
N PRO A 323 -28.66 46.85 32.22
CA PRO A 323 -28.71 45.40 32.11
C PRO A 323 -27.87 44.74 33.22
N PRO A 324 -28.26 43.58 33.75
CA PRO A 324 -27.48 42.90 34.77
C PRO A 324 -26.12 42.47 34.20
N ALA A 325 -25.06 42.63 34.98
CA ALA A 325 -23.71 42.25 34.56
C ALA A 325 -23.59 40.74 34.32
N SER A 326 -22.76 40.36 33.34
CA SER A 326 -22.37 38.97 33.15
C SER A 326 -21.41 38.52 34.25
N THR A 327 -21.46 37.24 34.62
CA THR A 327 -20.63 36.66 35.69
C THR A 327 -19.49 35.78 35.16
N GLY A 328 -19.26 35.78 33.84
CA GLY A 328 -18.26 34.93 33.20
C GLY A 328 -18.68 33.48 33.03
N ALA A 329 -17.75 32.66 32.52
CA ALA A 329 -18.03 31.27 32.18
C ALA A 329 -17.99 30.35 33.40
N GLU A 330 -19.07 29.61 33.60
CA GLU A 330 -19.17 28.56 34.62
C GLU A 330 -18.81 27.20 34.04
N THR A 331 -18.44 26.27 34.92
CA THR A 331 -18.39 24.84 34.60
C THR A 331 -19.80 24.28 34.66
N LEU A 332 -20.25 23.65 33.57
CA LEU A 332 -21.58 23.07 33.48
C LEU A 332 -21.60 21.65 34.07
N PRO A 333 -22.64 21.26 34.82
CA PRO A 333 -22.93 19.86 35.10
C PRO A 333 -23.29 19.09 33.83
N ASP A 334 -23.22 17.76 33.90
CA ASP A 334 -23.59 16.88 32.79
C ASP A 334 -25.09 17.00 32.43
N ASN A 335 -25.41 16.63 31.19
CA ASN A 335 -26.76 16.71 30.65
C ASN A 335 -27.81 15.97 31.49
N GLY A 336 -27.49 14.77 31.97
CA GLY A 336 -28.39 13.97 32.79
C GLY A 336 -28.74 14.69 34.08
N THR A 337 -27.73 15.13 34.81
CA THR A 337 -27.90 15.88 36.06
C THR A 337 -28.71 17.16 35.86
N GLN A 338 -28.40 17.96 34.83
CA GLN A 338 -29.10 19.23 34.58
C GLN A 338 -30.59 19.04 34.26
N THR A 339 -30.89 18.14 33.31
CA THR A 339 -32.26 17.93 32.85
C THR A 339 -33.12 17.28 33.94
N GLN A 340 -32.58 16.29 34.66
CA GLN A 340 -33.27 15.65 35.80
C GLN A 340 -33.55 16.65 36.91
N ARG A 341 -32.58 17.51 37.24
CA ARG A 341 -32.71 18.51 38.29
C ARG A 341 -33.78 19.55 37.97
N PHE A 342 -33.79 20.10 36.76
CA PHE A 342 -34.78 21.11 36.39
C PHE A 342 -36.19 20.50 36.25
N THR A 343 -36.28 19.30 35.66
CA THR A 343 -37.56 18.58 35.52
C THR A 343 -38.14 18.17 36.87
N SER A 344 -37.31 17.61 37.76
CA SER A 344 -37.74 17.22 39.12
C SER A 344 -38.17 18.44 39.94
N PHE A 345 -37.51 19.59 39.76
CA PHE A 345 -37.91 20.84 40.39
C PHE A 345 -39.29 21.31 39.89
N ALA A 346 -39.52 21.31 38.58
CA ALA A 346 -40.83 21.66 38.01
C ALA A 346 -41.95 20.74 38.49
N GLN A 347 -41.70 19.43 38.49
CA GLN A 347 -42.66 18.41 38.95
C GLN A 347 -43.04 18.58 40.42
N ARG A 348 -42.06 18.88 41.29
CA ARG A 348 -42.31 19.12 42.72
C ARG A 348 -43.22 20.33 42.95
N LEU A 349 -43.12 21.34 42.08
CA LEU A 349 -43.91 22.57 42.14
C LEU A 349 -45.23 22.47 41.38
N ASN A 350 -45.51 21.34 40.73
CA ASN A 350 -46.61 21.19 39.77
C ASN A 350 -46.61 22.31 38.70
N ALA A 351 -45.42 22.74 38.29
CA ALA A 351 -45.22 23.77 37.28
C ALA A 351 -45.07 23.14 35.88
N ALA A 352 -45.51 23.85 34.85
CA ALA A 352 -45.35 23.38 33.47
C ALA A 352 -43.96 23.76 32.96
N LEU A 353 -43.14 22.75 32.64
CA LEU A 353 -41.83 22.92 32.04
C LEU A 353 -41.79 22.24 30.67
N GLN A 354 -41.38 23.00 29.66
CA GLN A 354 -41.03 22.47 28.34
C GLN A 354 -39.52 22.64 28.13
N LEU A 355 -38.86 21.59 27.65
CA LEU A 355 -37.45 21.57 27.30
C LEU A 355 -37.30 21.06 25.87
N ILE A 356 -36.70 21.87 25.00
CA ILE A 356 -36.50 21.52 23.59
C ILE A 356 -35.00 21.61 23.28
N ARG A 357 -34.40 20.48 22.89
CA ARG A 357 -32.98 20.41 22.52
C ARG A 357 -32.74 21.21 21.24
N GLN A 358 -31.72 22.06 21.25
CA GLN A 358 -31.30 22.85 20.10
C GLN A 358 -30.14 22.18 19.36
N ASP A 359 -30.05 22.40 18.05
CA ASP A 359 -28.84 22.09 17.28
C ASP A 359 -27.83 23.21 17.50
N ASN A 360 -26.81 22.93 18.31
CA ASN A 360 -25.71 23.84 18.60
C ASN A 360 -24.42 23.45 17.85
N ALA A 361 -24.54 22.63 16.80
CA ALA A 361 -23.41 22.29 15.94
C ALA A 361 -22.83 23.55 15.28
N LEU A 362 -21.57 23.85 15.61
CA LEU A 362 -20.81 24.84 14.86
C LEU A 362 -20.35 24.21 13.55
N ARG A 363 -20.21 25.01 12.50
CA ARG A 363 -19.76 24.54 11.18
C ARG A 363 -18.56 25.35 10.72
N ASP A 364 -17.57 24.68 10.13
CA ASP A 364 -16.45 25.35 9.46
C ASP A 364 -16.86 25.90 8.08
N ASP A 365 -15.97 26.66 7.43
CA ASP A 365 -16.18 27.23 6.10
C ASP A 365 -16.44 26.17 5.01
N ALA A 366 -16.08 24.91 5.28
CA ALA A 366 -16.32 23.76 4.39
C ALA A 366 -17.62 23.01 4.74
N GLY A 367 -18.40 23.48 5.72
CA GLY A 367 -19.67 22.90 6.14
C GLY A 367 -19.57 21.71 7.10
N ASN A 368 -18.37 21.33 7.54
CA ASN A 368 -18.17 20.23 8.50
C ASN A 368 -18.57 20.65 9.91
N ILE A 369 -19.15 19.70 10.65
CA ILE A 369 -19.55 19.92 12.05
C ILE A 369 -18.31 19.99 12.94
N ILE A 370 -18.17 21.10 13.66
CA ILE A 370 -17.24 21.30 14.76
C ILE A 370 -17.95 20.86 16.04
N PRO A 371 -17.47 19.81 16.72
CA PRO A 371 -18.09 19.33 17.95
C PRO A 371 -17.91 20.38 19.06
N VAL A 372 -19.02 20.76 19.70
CA VAL A 372 -19.01 21.61 20.89
C VAL A 372 -19.20 20.77 22.16
N PRO A 373 -18.48 21.05 23.26
CA PRO A 373 -18.54 20.25 24.49
C PRO A 373 -19.76 20.55 25.38
N TRP A 374 -20.83 21.12 24.82
CA TRP A 374 -22.06 21.42 25.54
C TRP A 374 -23.29 21.06 24.71
N ILE A 375 -24.43 20.94 25.39
CA ILE A 375 -25.76 20.83 24.80
C ILE A 375 -26.55 22.05 25.22
N THR A 376 -27.36 22.58 24.30
CA THR A 376 -28.27 23.69 24.58
C THR A 376 -29.71 23.22 24.48
N TYR A 377 -30.52 23.60 25.46
CA TYR A 377 -31.98 23.46 25.43
C TYR A 377 -32.60 24.84 25.50
N THR A 378 -33.67 25.09 24.75
CA THR A 378 -34.61 26.16 25.09
C THR A 378 -35.57 25.64 26.15
N PHE A 379 -35.93 26.48 27.10
CA PHE A 379 -36.93 26.15 28.10
C PHE A 379 -38.04 27.20 28.18
N THR A 380 -39.23 26.73 28.51
CA THR A 380 -40.36 27.54 28.93
C THR A 380 -40.89 26.98 30.25
N PHE A 381 -40.90 27.80 31.30
CA PHE A 381 -41.36 27.42 32.63
C PHE A 381 -42.53 28.32 33.05
N VAL A 382 -43.69 27.72 33.30
CA VAL A 382 -44.92 28.45 33.66
C VAL A 382 -45.35 28.08 35.07
N THR A 383 -45.61 29.09 35.89
CA THR A 383 -46.02 28.93 37.29
C THR A 383 -46.89 30.10 37.75
N ASP A 384 -47.78 29.85 38.71
CA ASP A 384 -48.54 30.91 39.39
C ASP A 384 -47.88 31.36 40.70
N ILE A 385 -46.74 30.77 41.06
CA ILE A 385 -45.97 31.12 42.26
C ILE A 385 -44.90 32.14 41.87
N PRO A 386 -44.74 33.25 42.62
CA PRO A 386 -43.70 34.25 42.36
C PRO A 386 -42.30 33.62 42.17
N PRO A 387 -41.68 33.75 40.98
CA PRO A 387 -40.44 33.06 40.65
C PRO A 387 -39.25 33.43 41.54
N ASP A 388 -39.21 34.65 42.06
CA ASP A 388 -38.17 35.12 42.97
C ASP A 388 -38.13 34.33 44.29
N ARG A 389 -39.27 33.75 44.69
CA ARG A 389 -39.39 32.89 45.87
C ARG A 389 -39.05 31.44 45.56
N LEU A 390 -39.29 30.99 44.33
CA LEU A 390 -39.00 29.62 43.89
C LEU A 390 -37.50 29.41 43.64
N PHE A 391 -36.86 30.34 42.93
CA PHE A 391 -35.49 30.21 42.46
C PHE A 391 -34.48 30.92 43.36
N LEU A 392 -34.63 30.76 44.67
CA LEU A 392 -33.61 31.21 45.62
C LEU A 392 -32.36 30.33 45.47
N ALA A 393 -31.18 30.96 45.40
CA ALA A 393 -29.90 30.26 45.20
C ALA A 393 -29.62 29.17 46.25
N GLN A 394 -30.21 29.28 47.44
CA GLN A 394 -30.11 28.28 48.51
C GLN A 394 -30.92 27.00 48.23
N HIS A 395 -31.91 27.07 47.35
CA HIS A 395 -32.91 26.02 47.10
C HIS A 395 -32.79 25.45 45.68
N PHE A 396 -32.20 26.22 44.77
CA PHE A 396 -31.97 25.84 43.40
C PHE A 396 -30.70 26.50 42.85
N ASP A 397 -29.71 25.68 42.51
CA ASP A 397 -28.52 26.07 41.76
C ASP A 397 -28.86 26.42 40.29
N ASP A 398 -28.60 27.65 39.87
CA ASP A 398 -28.98 28.14 38.55
C ASP A 398 -27.87 28.02 37.50
N THR A 399 -26.83 27.23 37.77
CA THR A 399 -25.70 27.01 36.87
C THR A 399 -26.19 26.55 35.50
N GLY A 400 -25.67 27.17 34.44
CA GLY A 400 -26.06 26.85 33.06
C GLY A 400 -27.44 27.35 32.62
N LEU A 401 -28.26 27.95 33.50
CA LEU A 401 -29.52 28.58 33.10
C LEU A 401 -29.32 30.06 32.75
N ARG A 402 -29.98 30.51 31.68
CA ARG A 402 -29.99 31.91 31.24
C ARG A 402 -31.42 32.31 30.84
N LEU A 403 -31.93 33.39 31.42
CA LEU A 403 -33.24 33.95 31.05
C LEU A 403 -33.10 34.84 29.82
N GLN A 404 -34.01 34.68 28.88
CA GLN A 404 -34.20 35.57 27.73
C GLN A 404 -35.41 36.48 27.92
N GLN A 405 -36.44 35.99 28.61
CA GLN A 405 -37.63 36.77 28.90
C GLN A 405 -38.31 36.28 30.18
N VAL A 406 -38.83 37.22 30.94
CA VAL A 406 -39.65 36.97 32.12
C VAL A 406 -40.96 37.70 31.89
N SER A 407 -42.06 36.96 31.75
CA SER A 407 -43.38 37.51 31.50
C SER A 407 -44.27 37.31 32.71
N LEU A 408 -45.07 38.33 33.02
CA LEU A 408 -46.08 38.34 34.05
C LEU A 408 -47.42 38.67 33.39
N THR A 409 -48.42 37.82 33.58
CA THR A 409 -49.77 38.03 33.04
C THR A 409 -50.78 37.95 34.17
N GLN A 410 -51.74 38.86 34.18
CA GLN A 410 -52.86 38.85 35.13
C GLN A 410 -54.11 38.34 34.42
N ARG A 411 -54.73 37.29 34.97
CA ARG A 411 -56.04 36.77 34.52
C ARG A 411 -56.90 36.49 35.73
N ASP A 412 -58.11 37.05 35.77
CA ASP A 412 -59.11 36.79 36.81
C ASP A 412 -58.60 36.98 38.26
N GLY A 413 -57.68 37.95 38.45
CA GLY A 413 -57.06 38.24 39.76
C GLY A 413 -55.91 37.31 40.14
N GLN A 414 -55.56 36.33 39.30
CA GLN A 414 -54.39 35.47 39.46
C GLN A 414 -53.25 35.94 38.55
N LEU A 415 -52.02 35.85 39.07
CA LEU A 415 -50.80 36.17 38.33
C LEU A 415 -50.14 34.88 37.85
N THR A 416 -49.95 34.76 36.54
CA THR A 416 -49.20 33.68 35.91
C THR A 416 -47.88 34.21 35.38
N TYR A 417 -46.80 33.53 35.74
CA TYR A 417 -45.44 33.86 35.35
C TYR A 417 -44.95 32.87 34.29
N THR A 418 -44.37 33.39 33.21
CA THR A 418 -43.75 32.60 32.15
C THR A 418 -42.29 32.99 32.03
N LEU A 419 -41.40 32.03 32.25
CA LEU A 419 -39.95 32.18 32.16
C LEU A 419 -39.46 31.49 30.89
N GLU A 420 -38.76 32.23 30.03
CA GLU A 420 -38.20 31.70 28.80
C GLU A 420 -36.70 31.91 28.78
N GLY A 421 -35.97 30.91 28.28
CA GLY A 421 -34.52 30.98 28.29
C GLY A 421 -33.83 29.75 27.73
N TYR A 422 -32.55 29.65 28.07
CA TYR A 422 -31.67 28.55 27.69
C TYR A 422 -31.16 27.79 28.91
N LEU A 423 -31.09 26.47 28.78
CA LEU A 423 -30.37 25.57 29.68
C LEU A 423 -29.17 25.00 28.91
N TYR A 424 -27.97 25.27 29.42
CA TYR A 424 -26.71 24.72 28.93
C TYR A 424 -26.25 23.59 29.85
N ALA A 425 -25.83 22.47 29.26
CA ALA A 425 -25.26 21.34 29.98
C ALA A 425 -23.98 20.82 29.30
N ALA A 426 -23.10 20.16 30.04
CA ALA A 426 -21.94 19.48 29.45
C ALA A 426 -22.41 18.26 28.64
N ASN A 427 -21.81 18.06 27.46
CA ASN A 427 -22.11 16.94 26.56
C ASN A 427 -21.41 15.65 26.97
#